data_AF-D7LL31-F1
#
_entry.id   AF-D7LL31-F1
#
_cell.length_a   1.000
_cell.length_b   1.000
_cell.length_c   1.000
_cell.angle_alpha   90.00
_cell.angle_beta   90.00
_cell.angle_gamma   90.00
#
_symmetry.space_group_name_H-M   'P 1'
#
loop_
_entity.id
_entity.type
_entity.pdbx_description
1 polymer ?
#
loop_
_entity_poly.entity_id
_entity_poly.type
_entity_poly.pdbx_seq_one_letter_code
_entity_poly.pdbx_strand_id
1 'polypeptide(L)'
;MTTTTPIIRSTPILAFIFLQICFIFFTSTLPCSSGSEDSYTITGRVKIPPSNVIGHIAKFSNVKVILNGGQKITFLRPDGYFTFHEVPAGTHLIEVSAMGYFFSPVRIDVSARHRGKVQATLTETRRSLTELVLEPLREEQYYEIREPFNILSIVKSPMGLMVGFMVVVVFLMPKLMENIDPEEMKQAQEEMRRQGVPSLTSLLPGAGASR
;
A
#
# COMPACT_ATOMS: atom_id res chain seq x y z
N MET A 1 -68.76 2.84 35.20
CA MET A 1 -67.51 2.95 34.41
C MET A 1 -67.44 4.36 33.86
N THR A 2 -66.53 5.21 34.35
CA THR A 2 -65.92 6.32 33.58
C THR A 2 -64.87 6.99 34.47
N THR A 3 -63.61 6.74 34.16
CA THR A 3 -62.42 7.26 34.84
C THR A 3 -62.08 8.62 34.25
N THR A 4 -62.17 9.70 35.02
CA THR A 4 -61.75 11.05 34.59
C THR A 4 -60.28 11.28 34.94
N THR A 5 -59.42 11.31 33.92
CA THR A 5 -58.00 11.67 34.02
C THR A 5 -57.83 13.19 34.11
N PRO A 6 -56.98 13.73 35.01
CA PRO A 6 -56.66 15.14 34.99
C PRO A 6 -55.65 15.43 33.87
N ILE A 7 -56.11 16.19 32.87
CA ILE A 7 -55.34 16.73 31.76
C ILE A 7 -54.30 17.70 32.33
N ILE A 8 -53.02 17.31 32.28
CA ILE A 8 -51.88 18.14 32.64
C ILE A 8 -51.83 19.32 31.66
N ARG A 9 -52.23 20.50 32.11
CA ARG A 9 -52.01 21.77 31.40
C ARG A 9 -50.51 22.08 31.46
N SER A 10 -49.77 21.62 30.45
CA SER A 10 -48.36 21.97 30.27
C SER A 10 -48.23 23.50 30.17
N THR A 11 -47.46 24.09 31.06
CA THR A 11 -47.20 25.53 31.08
C THR A 11 -46.42 25.92 29.82
N PRO A 12 -46.81 26.99 29.10
CA PRO A 12 -46.14 27.40 27.86
C PRO A 12 -44.67 27.77 28.10
N ILE A 13 -44.31 28.13 29.34
CA ILE A 13 -42.96 28.46 29.78
C ILE A 13 -41.99 27.29 29.56
N LEU A 14 -42.41 26.05 29.85
CA LEU A 14 -41.56 24.88 29.67
C LEU A 14 -41.30 24.59 28.18
N ALA A 15 -42.30 24.83 27.32
CA ALA A 15 -42.16 24.72 25.87
C ALA A 15 -41.24 25.80 25.29
N PHE A 16 -41.31 27.04 25.81
CA PHE A 16 -40.39 28.12 25.43
C PHE A 16 -38.94 27.84 25.85
N ILE A 17 -38.73 27.31 27.05
CA ILE A 17 -37.41 26.91 27.53
C ILE A 17 -36.86 25.75 26.69
N PHE A 18 -37.70 24.75 26.38
CA PHE A 18 -37.31 23.64 25.52
C PHE A 18 -36.97 24.11 24.09
N LEU A 19 -37.74 25.05 23.53
CA LEU A 19 -37.48 25.65 22.23
C LEU A 19 -36.17 26.47 22.22
N GLN A 20 -35.87 27.23 23.30
CA GLN A 20 -34.60 27.94 23.43
C GLN A 20 -33.41 26.97 23.56
N ILE A 21 -33.57 25.90 24.33
CA ILE A 21 -32.56 24.85 24.46
C ILE A 21 -32.33 24.17 23.10
N CYS A 22 -33.37 23.85 22.35
CA CYS A 22 -33.26 23.36 20.98
C CYS A 22 -32.53 24.37 20.08
N PHE A 23 -32.80 25.67 20.20
CA PHE A 23 -32.09 26.71 19.45
C PHE A 23 -30.59 26.74 19.79
N ILE A 24 -30.20 26.58 21.06
CA ILE A 24 -28.80 26.53 21.50
C ILE A 24 -28.09 25.27 20.98
N PHE A 25 -28.79 24.13 20.96
CA PHE A 25 -28.24 22.89 20.37
C PHE A 25 -28.20 22.95 18.83
N PHE A 26 -29.09 23.69 18.18
CA PHE A 26 -29.10 23.84 16.72
C PHE A 26 -28.05 24.85 16.21
N THR A 27 -27.72 25.89 17.00
CA THR A 27 -26.72 26.91 16.62
C THR A 27 -25.27 26.44 16.75
N SER A 28 -25.02 25.29 17.37
CA SER A 28 -23.65 24.75 17.54
C SER A 28 -23.12 23.99 16.32
N THR A 29 -23.81 24.04 15.17
CA THR A 29 -23.29 23.51 13.90
C THR A 29 -23.28 24.55 12.77
N LEU A 30 -22.91 25.80 13.08
CA LEU A 30 -22.43 26.71 12.05
C LEU A 30 -20.91 26.60 11.99
N PRO A 31 -20.31 26.04 10.91
CA PRO A 31 -18.92 26.32 10.63
C PRO A 31 -18.79 27.83 10.45
N CYS A 32 -18.18 28.51 11.42
CA CYS A 32 -17.75 29.89 11.29
C CYS A 32 -16.61 29.91 10.27
N SER A 33 -16.95 29.96 8.98
CA SER A 33 -16.01 30.36 7.93
C SER A 33 -16.09 31.87 7.80
N SER A 34 -15.30 32.58 8.62
CA SER A 34 -14.98 33.98 8.41
C SER A 34 -13.87 34.09 7.36
N GLY A 35 -14.21 33.83 6.10
CA GLY A 35 -13.33 34.07 4.97
C GLY A 35 -14.15 34.72 3.86
N SER A 36 -13.68 35.83 3.31
CA SER A 36 -14.19 36.32 2.02
C SER A 36 -14.28 35.14 1.05
N GLU A 37 -15.34 35.07 0.24
CA GLU A 37 -15.50 34.10 -0.85
C GLU A 37 -14.49 34.37 -1.99
N ASP A 38 -13.23 34.61 -1.65
CA ASP A 38 -12.14 34.65 -2.58
C ASP A 38 -11.83 33.20 -2.96
N SER A 39 -12.47 32.79 -4.05
CA SER A 39 -12.25 31.50 -4.68
C SER A 39 -11.06 31.62 -5.63
N TYR A 40 -10.06 30.74 -5.49
CA TYR A 40 -8.83 30.77 -6.28
C TYR A 40 -8.83 29.64 -7.30
N THR A 41 -8.21 29.88 -8.46
CA THR A 41 -7.98 28.84 -9.46
C THR A 41 -6.53 28.37 -9.37
N ILE A 42 -6.35 27.06 -9.22
CA ILE A 42 -5.04 26.41 -9.22
C ILE A 42 -4.87 25.73 -10.57
N THR A 43 -3.78 26.04 -11.26
CA THR A 43 -3.42 25.42 -12.53
C THR A 43 -2.08 24.72 -12.40
N GLY A 44 -1.98 23.52 -12.95
CA GLY A 44 -0.72 22.80 -13.02
C GLY A 44 -0.63 21.86 -14.20
N ARG A 45 0.54 21.27 -14.35
CA ARG A 45 0.85 20.32 -15.40
C ARG A 45 1.42 19.05 -14.77
N VAL A 46 0.94 17.90 -15.23
CA VAL A 46 1.52 16.59 -14.89
C VAL A 46 2.28 16.12 -16.12
N LYS A 47 3.58 15.90 -15.98
CA LYS A 47 4.37 15.25 -17.01
C LYS A 47 4.27 13.75 -16.79
N ILE A 48 3.96 13.01 -17.85
CA ILE A 48 3.94 11.55 -17.82
C ILE A 48 4.93 11.12 -18.91
N PRO A 49 6.07 10.50 -18.56
CA PRO A 49 6.98 9.98 -19.57
C PRO A 49 6.26 8.86 -20.34
N PRO A 50 6.43 8.77 -21.66
CA PRO A 50 5.90 7.64 -22.40
C PRO A 50 6.61 6.36 -21.93
N SER A 51 5.90 5.48 -21.21
CA SER A 51 6.45 4.16 -20.89
C SER A 51 6.56 3.34 -22.17
N ASN A 52 7.76 2.81 -22.43
CA ASN A 52 7.99 1.83 -23.49
C ASN A 52 7.69 0.39 -23.03
N VAL A 53 7.17 0.20 -21.80
CA VAL A 53 6.83 -1.13 -21.28
C VAL A 53 5.49 -1.59 -21.87
N ILE A 54 5.54 -2.68 -22.63
CA ILE A 54 4.37 -3.34 -23.25
C ILE A 54 3.35 -3.65 -22.14
N GLY A 55 2.22 -2.93 -22.15
CA GLY A 55 1.13 -3.09 -21.17
C GLY A 55 0.84 -1.88 -20.29
N HIS A 56 1.79 -0.94 -20.15
CA HIS A 56 1.63 0.27 -19.30
C HIS A 56 1.57 1.55 -20.14
N ILE A 57 0.58 1.65 -21.03
CA ILE A 57 0.26 2.95 -21.64
C ILE A 57 -0.53 3.74 -20.59
N ALA A 58 0.15 4.61 -19.84
CA ALA A 58 -0.53 5.61 -19.03
C ALA A 58 -1.25 6.60 -19.95
N LYS A 59 -2.50 6.27 -20.27
CA LYS A 59 -3.39 7.18 -20.97
C LYS A 59 -3.72 8.32 -20.02
N PHE A 60 -3.49 9.56 -20.45
CA PHE A 60 -3.86 10.77 -19.72
C PHE A 60 -5.32 10.76 -19.23
N SER A 61 -6.21 10.02 -19.90
CA SER A 61 -7.64 9.90 -19.56
C SER A 61 -7.95 9.22 -18.23
N ASN A 62 -7.06 8.37 -17.70
CA ASN A 62 -7.29 7.65 -16.42
C ASN A 62 -6.59 8.30 -15.23
N VAL A 63 -5.90 9.43 -15.43
CA VAL A 63 -5.18 10.12 -14.37
C VAL A 63 -6.11 11.06 -13.63
N LYS A 64 -6.23 10.83 -12.32
CA LYS A 64 -7.04 11.65 -11.41
C LYS A 64 -6.13 12.52 -10.57
N VAL A 65 -6.46 13.79 -10.46
CA VAL A 65 -5.80 14.73 -9.56
C VAL A 65 -6.76 15.00 -8.41
N ILE A 66 -6.29 14.79 -7.19
CA ILE A 66 -7.05 14.79 -5.95
C ILE A 66 -6.56 15.93 -5.08
N LEU A 67 -7.48 16.73 -4.55
CA LEU A 67 -7.21 17.83 -3.62
C LEU A 67 -7.71 17.45 -2.22
N ASN A 68 -6.87 17.64 -1.20
CA ASN A 68 -7.17 17.42 0.22
C ASN A 68 -7.82 16.04 0.49
N GLY A 69 -7.26 14.96 -0.06
CA GLY A 69 -7.75 13.60 0.17
C GLY A 69 -9.15 13.31 -0.40
N GLY A 70 -9.59 14.06 -1.41
CA GLY A 70 -10.85 13.80 -2.13
C GLY A 70 -11.91 14.89 -2.01
N GLN A 71 -11.61 15.99 -1.31
CA GLN A 71 -12.53 17.13 -1.19
C GLN A 71 -12.88 17.74 -2.56
N LYS A 72 -11.89 17.82 -3.46
CA LYS A 72 -12.11 18.09 -4.88
C LYS A 72 -11.32 17.12 -5.72
N ILE A 73 -11.89 16.69 -6.84
CA ILE A 73 -11.27 15.78 -7.78
C ILE A 73 -11.42 16.37 -9.17
N THR A 74 -10.33 16.37 -9.93
CA THR A 74 -10.32 16.78 -11.33
C THR A 74 -9.58 15.74 -12.16
N PHE A 75 -9.83 15.71 -13.46
CA PHE A 75 -9.18 14.81 -14.38
C PHE A 75 -8.13 15.56 -15.19
N LEU A 76 -7.09 14.82 -15.60
CA LEU A 76 -6.04 15.38 -16.42
C LEU A 76 -6.53 15.55 -17.86
N ARG A 77 -6.28 16.73 -18.45
CA ARG A 77 -6.56 17.00 -19.86
C ARG A 77 -5.50 16.32 -20.74
N PRO A 78 -5.79 16.01 -22.03
CA PRO A 78 -4.83 15.32 -22.91
C PRO A 78 -3.49 16.02 -23.13
N ASP A 79 -3.41 17.33 -22.85
CA ASP A 79 -2.20 18.15 -22.87
C ASP A 79 -1.34 18.02 -21.58
N GLY A 80 -1.83 17.26 -20.60
CA GLY A 80 -1.22 17.08 -19.29
C GLY A 80 -1.54 18.21 -18.31
N TYR A 81 -2.48 19.10 -18.60
CA TYR A 81 -2.86 20.17 -17.69
C TYR A 81 -4.07 19.79 -16.83
N PHE A 82 -4.12 20.33 -15.62
CA PHE A 82 -5.29 20.25 -14.74
C PHE A 82 -5.60 21.62 -14.13
N THR A 83 -6.88 21.82 -13.83
CA THR A 83 -7.37 23.04 -13.20
C THR A 83 -8.31 22.67 -12.06
N PHE A 84 -8.10 23.30 -10.90
CA PHE A 84 -9.05 23.30 -9.80
C PHE A 84 -9.64 24.69 -9.68
N HIS A 85 -10.96 24.76 -9.70
CA HIS A 85 -11.70 26.00 -9.48
C HIS A 85 -12.18 26.07 -8.04
N GLU A 86 -12.44 27.30 -7.60
CA GLU A 86 -13.05 27.61 -6.30
C GLU A 86 -12.29 27.04 -5.10
N VAL A 87 -10.96 27.09 -5.13
CA VAL A 87 -10.13 26.62 -4.02
C VAL A 87 -10.03 27.74 -2.99
N PRO A 88 -10.37 27.49 -1.71
CA PRO A 88 -10.26 28.52 -0.68
C PRO A 88 -8.79 28.90 -0.43
N ALA A 89 -8.55 30.06 0.19
CA ALA A 89 -7.21 30.40 0.64
C ALA A 89 -6.75 29.49 1.78
N GLY A 90 -5.46 29.16 1.78
CA GLY A 90 -4.84 28.29 2.78
C GLY A 90 -3.98 27.19 2.17
N THR A 91 -3.47 26.31 3.03
CA THR A 91 -2.63 25.20 2.62
C THR A 91 -3.47 24.00 2.20
N HIS A 92 -3.25 23.55 0.96
CA HIS A 92 -3.90 22.41 0.34
C HIS A 92 -2.87 21.34 -0.01
N LEU A 93 -3.31 20.09 -0.13
CA LEU A 93 -2.47 18.98 -0.55
C LEU A 93 -3.02 18.41 -1.86
N ILE A 94 -2.17 18.33 -2.88
CA ILE A 94 -2.48 17.73 -4.17
C ILE A 94 -1.79 16.38 -4.29
N GLU A 95 -2.57 15.40 -4.73
CA GLU A 95 -2.13 14.04 -5.04
C GLU A 95 -2.53 13.70 -6.47
N VAL A 96 -1.66 12.98 -7.18
CA VAL A 96 -1.94 12.49 -8.53
C VAL A 96 -2.01 10.98 -8.47
N SER A 97 -3.18 10.45 -8.83
CA SER A 97 -3.41 9.02 -8.94
C SER A 97 -3.38 8.62 -10.42
N ALA A 98 -2.35 7.87 -10.79
CA ALA A 98 -2.18 7.30 -12.11
C ALA A 98 -1.76 5.83 -11.99
N MET A 99 -2.29 4.98 -12.88
CA MET A 99 -1.88 3.58 -12.90
C MET A 99 -0.44 3.45 -13.41
N GLY A 100 0.41 2.78 -12.65
CA GLY A 100 1.79 2.46 -13.03
C GLY A 100 2.78 3.60 -12.77
N TYR A 101 2.32 4.70 -12.16
CA TYR A 101 3.16 5.84 -11.82
C TYR A 101 2.86 6.32 -10.42
N PHE A 102 3.91 6.41 -9.61
CA PHE A 102 3.84 7.01 -8.29
C PHE A 102 4.30 8.47 -8.36
N PHE A 103 3.43 9.38 -7.93
CA PHE A 103 3.70 10.81 -7.82
C PHE A 103 3.84 11.22 -6.37
N SER A 104 4.79 12.11 -6.09
CA SER A 104 4.92 12.69 -4.75
C SER A 104 3.76 13.66 -4.47
N PRO A 105 3.18 13.65 -3.25
CA PRO A 105 2.20 14.66 -2.88
C PRO A 105 2.83 16.05 -2.80
N VAL A 106 2.10 17.05 -3.29
CA VAL A 106 2.54 18.45 -3.32
C VAL A 106 1.67 19.28 -2.37
N ARG A 107 2.30 19.99 -1.44
CA ARG A 107 1.64 20.99 -0.60
C ARG A 107 1.59 22.30 -1.35
N ILE A 108 0.43 22.93 -1.38
CA ILE A 108 0.21 24.20 -2.07
C ILE A 108 -0.30 25.19 -1.05
N ASP A 109 0.39 26.31 -0.92
CA ASP A 109 -0.05 27.43 -0.11
C ASP A 109 -0.67 28.50 -1.02
N VAL A 110 -1.97 28.72 -0.82
CA VAL A 110 -2.76 29.72 -1.54
C VAL A 110 -2.88 30.95 -0.65
N SER A 111 -2.17 32.03 -1.02
CA SER A 111 -2.19 33.27 -0.26
C SER A 111 -3.46 34.08 -0.54
N ALA A 112 -4.25 34.36 0.51
CA ALA A 112 -5.38 35.30 0.40
C ALA A 112 -4.93 36.74 0.10
N ARG A 113 -3.70 37.08 0.47
CA ARG A 113 -3.17 38.45 0.38
C ARG A 113 -2.70 38.82 -1.02
N HIS A 114 -2.27 37.83 -1.80
CA HIS A 114 -1.72 38.04 -3.14
C HIS A 114 -2.48 37.16 -4.12
N ARG A 115 -3.49 37.74 -4.77
CA ARG A 115 -4.26 37.04 -5.80
C ARG A 115 -3.32 36.51 -6.88
N GLY A 116 -3.37 35.19 -7.11
CA GLY A 116 -2.57 34.50 -8.13
C GLY A 116 -1.17 34.03 -7.67
N LYS A 117 -0.72 34.35 -6.45
CA LYS A 117 0.53 33.79 -5.91
C LYS A 117 0.25 32.46 -5.23
N VAL A 118 0.32 31.38 -6.02
CA VAL A 118 0.20 30.01 -5.55
C VAL A 118 1.62 29.47 -5.35
N GLN A 119 2.01 29.21 -4.10
CA GLN A 119 3.31 28.61 -3.81
C GLN A 119 3.15 27.11 -3.64
N ALA A 120 3.77 26.33 -4.50
CA ALA A 120 3.78 24.89 -4.36
C ALA A 120 5.09 24.43 -3.73
N THR A 121 5.02 23.46 -2.85
CA THR A 121 6.15 22.86 -2.15
C THR A 121 5.99 21.35 -2.16
N LEU A 122 6.98 20.64 -2.70
CA LEU A 122 6.98 19.19 -2.67
C LEU A 122 7.11 18.69 -1.23
N THR A 123 6.28 17.72 -0.82
CA THR A 123 6.31 17.23 0.57
C THR A 123 7.61 16.52 0.92
N GLU A 124 8.15 15.72 -0.01
CA GLU A 124 9.36 14.92 0.22
C GLU A 124 10.63 15.77 0.27
N THR A 125 10.85 16.64 -0.73
CA THR A 125 12.12 17.39 -0.84
C THR A 125 12.03 18.81 -0.27
N ARG A 126 10.85 19.25 0.18
CA ARG A 126 10.58 20.65 0.61
C ARG A 126 11.05 21.71 -0.38
N ARG A 127 11.16 21.35 -1.67
CA ARG A 127 11.51 22.26 -2.74
C ARG A 127 10.28 23.06 -3.11
N SER A 128 10.40 24.38 -3.11
CA SER A 128 9.39 25.25 -3.68
C SER A 128 9.42 25.10 -5.21
N LEU A 129 8.27 24.77 -5.79
CA LEU A 129 8.07 24.69 -7.22
C LEU A 129 7.53 26.04 -7.69
N THR A 130 8.30 26.71 -8.55
CA THR A 130 7.90 27.98 -9.18
C THR A 130 6.76 27.78 -10.17
N GLU A 131 6.76 26.64 -10.87
CA GLU A 131 5.68 26.19 -11.73
C GLU A 131 5.15 24.85 -11.18
N LEU A 132 3.82 24.69 -11.15
CA LEU A 132 3.16 23.50 -10.61
C LEU A 132 3.28 22.33 -11.60
N VAL A 133 4.51 21.85 -11.81
CA VAL A 133 4.84 20.72 -12.67
C VAL A 133 5.10 19.50 -11.80
N LEU A 134 4.22 18.50 -11.91
CA LEU A 134 4.35 17.21 -11.24
C LEU A 134 5.05 16.23 -12.17
N GLU A 135 6.15 15.67 -11.70
CA GLU A 135 6.90 14.60 -12.38
C GLU A 135 6.77 13.31 -11.57
N PRO A 136 6.66 12.15 -12.23
CA PRO A 136 6.53 10.88 -11.54
C PRO A 136 7.87 10.54 -10.90
N LEU A 137 7.82 10.12 -9.63
CA LEU A 137 9.01 9.73 -8.90
C LEU A 137 9.49 8.34 -9.30
N ARG A 138 8.55 7.40 -9.44
CA ARG A 138 8.84 6.00 -9.76
C ARG A 138 7.73 5.41 -10.61
N GLU A 139 8.10 4.47 -11.48
CA GLU A 139 7.15 3.56 -12.10
C GLU A 139 6.72 2.54 -11.05
N GLU A 140 5.42 2.45 -10.81
CA GLU A 140 4.88 1.58 -9.77
C GLU A 140 4.87 0.13 -10.29
N GLN A 141 5.83 -0.66 -9.83
CA GLN A 141 5.93 -2.08 -10.12
C GLN A 141 4.93 -2.83 -9.22
N TYR A 142 3.68 -2.93 -9.66
CA TYR A 142 2.65 -3.68 -8.92
C TYR A 142 2.91 -5.20 -8.83
N TYR A 143 3.85 -5.70 -9.62
CA TYR A 143 4.22 -7.11 -9.65
C TYR A 143 5.59 -7.32 -9.02
N GLU A 144 5.64 -8.20 -8.04
CA GLU A 144 6.90 -8.75 -7.57
C GLU A 144 7.52 -9.59 -8.69
N ILE A 145 8.71 -9.22 -9.12
CA ILE A 145 9.47 -9.99 -10.11
C ILE A 145 9.78 -11.34 -9.48
N ARG A 146 9.29 -12.44 -10.08
CA ARG A 146 9.63 -13.80 -9.63
C ARG A 146 11.15 -13.92 -9.63
N GLU A 147 11.73 -14.30 -8.50
CA GLU A 147 13.17 -14.55 -8.42
C GLU A 147 13.55 -15.53 -9.55
N PRO A 148 14.43 -15.14 -10.49
CA PRO A 148 14.82 -16.03 -11.56
C PRO A 148 15.47 -17.27 -10.94
N PHE A 149 15.20 -18.44 -11.51
CA PHE A 149 15.74 -19.71 -11.03
C PHE A 149 17.28 -19.62 -10.97
N ASN A 150 17.82 -19.44 -9.78
CA ASN A 150 19.26 -19.35 -9.61
C ASN A 150 19.77 -20.77 -9.41
N ILE A 151 20.32 -21.38 -10.46
CA ILE A 151 20.87 -22.75 -10.39
C ILE A 151 21.94 -22.83 -9.28
N LEU A 152 22.68 -21.74 -9.04
CA LEU A 152 23.63 -21.63 -7.95
C LEU A 152 22.95 -21.64 -6.56
N SER A 153 21.74 -21.07 -6.42
CA SER A 153 20.98 -21.13 -5.17
C SER A 153 20.41 -22.51 -4.92
N ILE A 154 20.04 -23.25 -5.97
CA ILE A 154 19.61 -24.65 -5.87
C ILE A 154 20.78 -25.53 -5.37
N VAL A 155 21.98 -25.37 -5.92
CA VAL A 155 23.17 -26.11 -5.47
C VAL A 155 23.57 -25.76 -4.03
N LYS A 156 23.46 -24.49 -3.64
CA LYS A 156 23.72 -24.03 -2.26
C LYS A 156 22.55 -24.27 -1.30
N SER A 157 21.40 -24.72 -1.79
CA SER A 157 20.24 -24.98 -0.94
C SER A 157 20.47 -26.23 -0.08
N PRO A 158 19.85 -26.32 1.11
CA PRO A 158 19.89 -27.53 1.93
C PRO A 158 19.44 -28.78 1.17
N MET A 159 18.46 -28.64 0.27
CA MET A 159 17.98 -29.73 -0.58
C MET A 159 19.03 -30.16 -1.62
N GLY A 160 19.72 -29.21 -2.26
CA GLY A 160 20.77 -29.50 -3.24
C GLY A 160 22.02 -30.12 -2.61
N LEU A 161 22.44 -29.64 -1.44
CA LEU A 161 23.55 -30.21 -0.67
C LEU A 161 23.24 -31.63 -0.19
N MET A 162 22.02 -31.89 0.28
CA MET A 162 21.60 -33.24 0.66
C MET A 162 21.66 -34.20 -0.54
N VAL A 163 21.11 -33.81 -1.70
CA VAL A 163 21.20 -34.62 -2.93
C VAL A 163 22.66 -34.86 -3.33
N GLY A 164 23.49 -33.82 -3.31
CA GLY A 164 24.91 -33.94 -3.63
C GLY A 164 25.66 -34.88 -2.68
N PHE A 165 25.45 -34.74 -1.37
CA PHE A 165 26.04 -35.62 -0.36
C PHE A 165 25.61 -37.08 -0.53
N MET A 166 24.32 -37.32 -0.84
CA MET A 166 23.81 -38.67 -1.09
C MET A 166 24.48 -39.34 -2.29
N VAL A 167 24.66 -38.60 -3.41
CA VAL A 167 25.37 -39.15 -4.58
C VAL A 167 26.79 -39.55 -4.22
N VAL A 168 27.52 -38.70 -3.48
CA VAL A 168 28.87 -39.02 -3.01
C VAL A 168 28.89 -40.28 -2.14
N VAL A 169 27.98 -40.40 -1.17
CA VAL A 169 27.87 -41.58 -0.29
C VAL A 169 27.58 -42.85 -1.10
N VAL A 170 26.68 -42.82 -2.09
CA VAL A 170 26.38 -43.99 -2.93
C VAL A 170 27.61 -44.46 -3.73
N PHE A 171 28.50 -43.56 -4.13
CA PHE A 171 29.75 -43.93 -4.80
C PHE A 171 30.86 -44.35 -3.84
N LEU A 172 30.90 -43.81 -2.62
CA LEU A 172 31.95 -44.12 -1.63
C LEU A 172 31.64 -45.34 -0.77
N MET A 173 30.37 -45.60 -0.45
CA MET A 173 29.94 -46.79 0.32
C MET A 173 30.44 -48.11 -0.25
N PRO A 174 30.31 -48.43 -1.56
CA PRO A 174 30.85 -49.68 -2.09
C PRO A 174 32.37 -49.79 -1.90
N LYS A 175 33.11 -48.68 -2.00
CA LYS A 175 34.57 -48.66 -1.80
C LYS A 175 35.00 -48.84 -0.35
N LEU A 176 34.19 -48.33 0.59
CA LEU A 176 34.44 -48.51 2.01
C LEU A 176 34.06 -49.93 2.44
N MET A 177 32.90 -50.45 2.01
CA MET A 177 32.45 -51.81 2.35
C MET A 177 33.35 -52.91 1.79
N GLU A 178 34.03 -52.67 0.67
CA GLU A 178 35.03 -53.60 0.11
C GLU A 178 36.28 -53.77 1.00
N ASN A 179 36.55 -52.86 1.94
CA ASN A 179 37.79 -52.84 2.75
C ASN A 179 37.58 -52.95 4.27
N ILE A 180 36.36 -53.23 4.75
CA ILE A 180 36.05 -53.31 6.19
C ILE A 180 35.78 -54.77 6.60
N ASP A 181 36.31 -55.19 7.74
CA ASP A 181 36.17 -56.53 8.30
C ASP A 181 34.71 -56.79 8.79
N PRO A 182 34.13 -58.00 8.63
CA PRO A 182 32.72 -58.25 8.88
C PRO A 182 32.31 -58.19 10.37
N GLU A 183 33.27 -58.12 11.29
CA GLU A 183 33.01 -57.87 12.72
C GLU A 183 32.81 -56.39 13.04
N GLU A 184 33.48 -55.47 12.35
CA GLU A 184 33.34 -54.03 12.56
C GLU A 184 32.06 -53.47 11.91
N MET A 185 31.60 -54.08 10.82
CA MET A 185 30.32 -53.73 10.19
C MET A 185 29.13 -53.94 11.15
N LYS A 186 29.18 -54.99 11.98
CA LYS A 186 28.12 -55.27 12.98
C LYS A 186 28.11 -54.20 14.08
N GLN A 187 29.28 -53.75 14.53
CA GLN A 187 29.41 -52.70 15.54
C GLN A 187 28.93 -51.35 14.99
N ALA A 188 29.37 -50.98 13.77
CA ALA A 188 28.93 -49.77 13.11
C ALA A 188 27.41 -49.77 12.87
N GLN A 189 26.81 -50.92 12.54
CA GLN A 189 25.38 -51.04 12.33
C GLN A 189 24.57 -50.96 13.64
N GLU A 190 25.12 -51.47 14.75
CA GLU A 190 24.54 -51.29 16.09
C GLU A 190 24.60 -49.83 16.57
N GLU A 191 25.69 -49.13 16.26
CA GLU A 191 25.84 -47.70 16.54
C GLU A 191 24.91 -46.84 15.67
N MET A 192 24.79 -47.14 14.37
CA MET A 192 23.86 -46.46 13.46
C MET A 192 22.40 -46.67 13.87
N ARG A 193 22.05 -47.86 14.38
CA ARG A 193 20.71 -48.15 14.92
C ARG A 193 20.43 -47.41 16.22
N ARG A 194 21.46 -47.07 17.01
CA ARG A 194 21.35 -46.29 18.24
C ARG A 194 21.41 -44.77 18.02
N GLN A 195 22.14 -44.30 17.02
CA GLN A 195 22.37 -42.86 16.77
C GLN A 195 21.36 -42.19 15.84
N GLY A 196 20.36 -42.90 15.32
CA GLY A 196 19.24 -42.26 14.60
C GLY A 196 19.68 -41.47 13.35
N VAL A 197 20.82 -41.82 12.76
CA VAL A 197 21.19 -41.31 11.44
C VAL A 197 20.25 -41.93 10.40
N PRO A 198 19.63 -41.11 9.54
CA PRO A 198 18.67 -41.61 8.58
C PRO A 198 19.41 -42.46 7.55
N SER A 199 19.24 -43.78 7.65
CA SER A 199 19.56 -44.68 6.55
C SER A 199 18.70 -44.30 5.34
N LEU A 200 19.22 -44.50 4.13
CA LEU A 200 18.58 -44.08 2.86
C LEU A 200 17.13 -44.55 2.70
N THR A 201 16.75 -45.61 3.41
CA THR A 201 15.40 -46.19 3.49
C THR A 201 14.39 -45.32 4.25
N SER A 202 14.85 -44.44 5.15
CA SER A 202 14.00 -43.56 5.97
C SER A 202 13.73 -42.18 5.38
N LEU A 203 14.45 -41.80 4.32
CA LEU A 203 14.28 -40.53 3.58
C LEU A 203 13.42 -40.66 2.33
N LEU A 204 13.04 -41.88 1.95
CA LEU A 204 11.95 -42.11 1.01
C LEU A 204 10.63 -42.08 1.80
N PRO A 205 9.77 -41.06 1.64
CA PRO A 205 8.44 -41.10 2.22
C PRO A 205 7.72 -42.29 1.58
N GLY A 206 7.25 -43.21 2.43
CA GLY A 206 6.65 -44.47 2.02
C GLY A 206 5.59 -44.29 0.93
N ALA A 207 5.94 -44.72 -0.28
CA ALA A 207 4.95 -45.03 -1.29
C ALA A 207 4.28 -46.36 -0.93
N GLY A 208 3.16 -46.28 -0.23
CA GLY A 208 2.09 -47.28 -0.27
C GLY A 208 2.08 -48.34 0.83
N ALA A 209 1.24 -48.14 1.84
CA ALA A 209 0.52 -49.22 2.51
C ALA A 209 -0.77 -48.67 3.13
N SER A 210 -1.85 -48.70 2.36
CA SER A 210 -3.22 -48.55 2.87
C SER A 210 -3.63 -49.82 3.60
N ARG A 211 -4.00 -49.72 4.89
CA ARG A 211 -5.07 -50.51 5.48
C ARG A 211 -5.56 -49.88 6.77
#